data_AF-K0PYX9-F1
#
_entry.id   AF-K0PYX9-F1
#
_cell.length_a   1.000
_cell.length_b   1.000
_cell.length_c   1.000
_cell.angle_alpha   90.00
_cell.angle_beta   90.00
_cell.angle_gamma   90.00
#
_symmetry.space_group_name_H-M   'P 1'
#
loop_
_entity.id
_entity.type
_entity.pdbx_description
1 polymer ?
#
loop_
_entity_poly.entity_id
_entity_poly.type
_entity_poly.pdbx_seq_one_letter_code
_entity_poly.pdbx_strand_id
1 'polypeptide(L)'
;MVINLFMRAMFGNPLADVNSRICAQRMGKLCQINATESEISLKTIAIDFETANEQRGSACSVGLAWIEDGKVARVEERLIRPKEMRFSGMNIAIHGIRPEHVEDAPEFPEVMDEFHDDFKGATMIAHNAAFDFSVWRSSLDCYRQSYPELTYLCSLKMAQRIWPHFLSHKLNLIAEHLGLRFAHHNAAEDAAVCAHAAIAMAKTVGAAAVNAIPALIGMKPGRLTPSGYEACTCRKA
;
A
#
# COMPACT_ATOMS: atom_id res chain seq x y z
N MET A 1 7.38 -17.31 70.80
CA MET A 1 7.53 -17.02 69.36
C MET A 1 8.57 -17.99 68.83
N VAL A 2 8.12 -18.95 68.00
CA VAL A 2 8.60 -20.34 67.83
C VAL A 2 9.93 -20.39 67.04
N ILE A 3 11.05 -20.86 67.64
CA ILE A 3 11.79 -22.14 67.43
C ILE A 3 12.10 -22.43 65.93
N ASN A 4 13.33 -22.36 65.36
CA ASN A 4 14.67 -22.95 65.60
C ASN A 4 14.79 -24.47 65.34
N LEU A 5 15.52 -24.90 64.29
CA LEU A 5 16.43 -26.09 64.18
C LEU A 5 16.71 -26.38 62.68
N PHE A 6 17.93 -26.30 62.12
CA PHE A 6 19.18 -27.11 62.21
C PHE A 6 19.23 -28.42 61.37
N MET A 7 20.37 -28.55 60.66
CA MET A 7 21.09 -29.75 60.13
C MET A 7 20.85 -30.31 58.70
N ARG A 8 21.85 -30.04 57.84
CA ARG A 8 22.86 -30.92 57.18
C ARG A 8 22.56 -32.39 56.79
N ALA A 9 23.27 -32.77 55.70
CA ALA A 9 23.84 -34.09 55.30
C ALA A 9 22.97 -34.94 54.33
N MET A 10 23.40 -35.24 53.08
CA MET A 10 24.47 -36.10 52.53
C MET A 10 24.06 -37.58 52.32
N PHE A 11 24.29 -38.04 51.08
CA PHE A 11 24.35 -39.43 50.53
C PHE A 11 23.06 -40.20 50.18
N GLY A 12 23.04 -40.78 48.96
CA GLY A 12 22.33 -42.03 48.65
C GLY A 12 21.56 -42.08 47.32
N ASN A 13 22.16 -42.66 46.26
CA ASN A 13 21.46 -43.42 45.20
C ASN A 13 21.47 -44.90 45.65
N PRO A 14 20.49 -45.79 45.35
CA PRO A 14 20.17 -46.19 43.96
C PRO A 14 18.74 -46.76 43.66
N LEU A 15 18.48 -46.95 42.36
CA LEU A 15 17.65 -47.98 41.67
C LEU A 15 16.12 -48.11 41.91
N ALA A 16 15.39 -47.70 40.87
CA ALA A 16 14.24 -48.33 40.18
C ALA A 16 13.27 -49.28 40.92
N ASP A 17 11.99 -48.91 40.96
CA ASP A 17 10.87 -49.80 40.60
C ASP A 17 9.62 -48.98 40.19
N VAL A 18 8.65 -49.65 39.60
CA VAL A 18 7.90 -49.30 38.39
C VAL A 18 6.44 -48.92 38.69
N ASN A 19 5.87 -48.06 37.83
CA ASN A 19 4.43 -47.79 37.63
C ASN A 19 3.61 -47.16 38.77
N SER A 20 3.55 -45.81 38.78
CA SER A 20 2.28 -45.04 38.74
C SER A 20 2.55 -43.54 38.85
N ARG A 21 2.42 -42.82 37.73
CA ARG A 21 2.27 -41.36 37.54
C ARG A 21 2.41 -41.13 36.02
N ILE A 22 1.33 -40.98 35.26
CA ILE A 22 0.56 -39.75 35.11
C ILE A 22 1.44 -38.51 35.28
N CYS A 23 1.60 -37.78 34.18
CA CYS A 23 2.20 -36.46 34.03
C CYS A 23 3.74 -36.42 33.94
N ALA A 24 4.22 -35.73 32.90
CA ALA A 24 5.62 -35.39 32.59
C ALA A 24 6.51 -36.46 31.93
N GLN A 25 6.25 -36.77 30.65
CA GLN A 25 7.31 -37.07 29.67
C GLN A 25 6.75 -37.13 28.24
N ARG A 26 6.76 -35.97 27.57
CA ARG A 26 6.90 -35.84 26.11
C ARG A 26 7.49 -34.46 25.79
N MET A 27 8.58 -34.13 26.49
CA MET A 27 9.52 -33.09 26.05
C MET A 27 10.38 -33.72 24.96
N GLY A 28 10.28 -33.22 23.73
CA GLY A 28 11.07 -33.70 22.59
C GLY A 28 10.25 -34.00 21.34
N LYS A 29 9.48 -33.01 20.88
CA LYS A 29 9.04 -32.80 19.48
C LYS A 29 8.13 -31.57 19.46
N LEU A 30 8.67 -30.41 19.84
CA LEU A 30 8.09 -29.18 19.29
C LEU A 30 8.73 -29.03 17.92
N CYS A 31 7.89 -29.22 16.91
CA CYS A 31 8.18 -28.96 15.51
C CYS A 31 8.96 -27.64 15.43
N GLN A 32 10.24 -27.71 15.04
CA GLN A 32 10.91 -26.56 14.45
C GLN A 32 10.17 -26.32 13.14
N ILE A 33 9.11 -25.53 13.19
CA ILE A 33 8.56 -24.89 12.01
C ILE A 33 9.66 -23.91 11.62
N ASN A 34 10.48 -24.33 10.68
CA ASN A 34 11.43 -23.47 10.02
C ASN A 34 10.65 -22.25 9.52
N ALA A 35 11.03 -21.07 10.02
CA ALA A 35 10.58 -19.80 9.47
C ALA A 35 11.08 -19.71 8.02
N THR A 36 10.27 -20.21 7.10
CA THR A 36 10.32 -19.86 5.68
C THR A 36 8.98 -19.27 5.29
N GLU A 37 8.46 -18.38 6.13
CA GLU A 37 7.67 -17.27 5.61
C GLU A 37 8.72 -16.29 5.13
N SER A 38 8.89 -16.17 3.82
CA SER A 38 9.54 -14.97 3.29
C SER A 38 8.85 -13.80 3.97
N GLU A 39 9.61 -12.97 4.69
CA GLU A 39 9.19 -11.62 5.01
C GLU A 39 8.93 -10.92 3.68
N ILE A 40 7.74 -11.12 3.12
CA ILE A 40 7.22 -10.28 2.07
C ILE A 40 7.02 -8.98 2.81
N SER A 41 8.03 -8.12 2.74
CA SER A 41 7.88 -6.70 3.04
C SER A 41 6.54 -6.28 2.42
N LEU A 42 5.57 -5.96 3.27
CA LEU A 42 4.20 -5.64 2.88
C LEU A 42 4.16 -4.21 2.31
N LYS A 43 5.04 -3.96 1.33
CA LYS A 43 5.30 -2.66 0.75
C LYS A 43 4.05 -2.19 0.07
N THR A 44 3.51 -1.07 0.52
CA THR A 44 2.39 -0.40 -0.14
C THR A 44 2.87 0.95 -0.64
N ILE A 45 2.56 1.27 -1.90
CA ILE A 45 2.94 2.56 -2.50
C ILE A 45 1.67 3.22 -3.00
N ALA A 46 1.36 4.40 -2.48
CA ALA A 46 0.32 5.24 -3.02
C ALA A 46 0.83 5.95 -4.28
N ILE A 47 -0.01 6.03 -5.31
CA ILE A 47 0.30 6.68 -6.58
C ILE A 47 -0.84 7.61 -6.98
N ASP A 48 -0.48 8.74 -7.56
CA ASP A 48 -1.41 9.72 -8.13
C ASP A 48 -0.77 10.33 -9.39
N PHE A 49 -1.57 10.54 -10.44
CA PHE A 49 -1.10 11.16 -11.69
C PHE A 49 -1.85 12.45 -12.00
N GLU A 50 -1.10 13.43 -12.49
CA GLU A 50 -1.66 14.58 -13.21
C GLU A 50 -1.53 14.35 -14.72
N THR A 51 -2.52 14.81 -15.49
CA THR A 51 -2.51 14.70 -16.96
C THR A 51 -2.44 16.07 -17.61
N ALA A 52 -1.67 16.20 -18.68
CA ALA A 52 -1.54 17.46 -19.43
C ALA A 52 -2.87 17.85 -20.10
N ASN A 53 -3.70 16.88 -20.44
CA ASN A 53 -4.98 17.09 -21.10
C ASN A 53 -5.99 15.97 -20.77
N GLU A 54 -7.12 15.92 -21.49
CA GLU A 54 -8.20 14.97 -21.27
C GLU A 54 -7.86 13.51 -21.64
N GLN A 55 -6.77 13.30 -22.38
CA GLN A 55 -6.33 11.97 -22.77
C GLN A 55 -5.58 11.28 -21.63
N ARG A 56 -5.89 10.00 -21.40
CA ARG A 56 -5.24 9.20 -20.35
C ARG A 56 -3.74 9.00 -20.57
N GLY A 57 -3.29 8.95 -21.82
CA GLY A 57 -1.87 8.80 -22.17
C GLY A 57 -1.03 10.08 -22.06
N SER A 58 -1.56 11.13 -21.43
CA SER A 58 -0.93 12.45 -21.34
C SER A 58 -0.35 12.77 -19.96
N ALA A 59 0.02 11.76 -19.16
CA ALA A 59 0.62 11.96 -17.84
C ALA A 59 1.75 13.01 -17.89
N CYS A 60 1.69 14.00 -16.99
CA CYS A 60 2.66 15.09 -16.90
C CYS A 60 3.29 15.26 -15.51
N SER A 61 2.74 14.61 -14.48
CA SER A 61 3.39 14.41 -13.19
C SER A 61 2.93 13.10 -12.58
N VAL A 62 3.78 12.48 -11.76
CA VAL A 62 3.45 11.35 -10.91
C VAL A 62 3.92 11.62 -9.48
N GLY A 63 3.03 11.41 -8.53
CA GLY A 63 3.33 11.42 -7.11
C GLY A 63 3.33 10.00 -6.56
N LEU A 64 4.30 9.72 -5.68
CA LEU A 64 4.46 8.43 -5.04
C LEU A 64 4.64 8.62 -3.53
N ALA A 65 3.94 7.82 -2.72
CA ALA A 65 4.11 7.81 -1.27
C ALA A 65 4.23 6.38 -0.73
N TRP A 66 5.38 6.06 -0.12
CA TRP A 66 5.68 4.73 0.39
C TRP A 66 5.14 4.58 1.81
N ILE A 67 4.44 3.48 2.04
CA ILE A 67 3.92 3.09 3.34
C ILE A 67 4.76 1.93 3.86
N GLU A 68 5.46 2.17 4.96
CA GLU A 68 6.30 1.20 5.65
C GLU A 68 5.95 1.27 7.13
N ASP A 69 5.77 0.12 7.80
CA ASP A 69 5.43 0.04 9.23
C ASP A 69 4.26 0.93 9.67
N GLY A 70 3.24 1.06 8.80
CA GLY A 70 2.03 1.86 9.10
C GLY A 70 2.26 3.37 9.15
N LYS A 71 3.35 3.88 8.56
CA LYS A 71 3.65 5.31 8.39
C LYS A 71 4.02 5.61 6.94
N VAL A 72 3.87 6.87 6.53
CA VAL A 72 4.40 7.35 5.25
C VAL A 72 5.90 7.59 5.46
N ALA A 73 6.74 6.80 4.79
CA ALA A 73 8.19 6.80 4.99
C ALA A 73 8.93 7.69 3.99
N ARG A 74 8.39 7.82 2.78
CA ARG A 74 8.97 8.55 1.65
C ARG A 74 7.83 9.10 0.80
N VAL A 75 8.00 10.30 0.28
CA VAL A 75 7.10 10.92 -0.70
C VAL A 75 7.97 11.53 -1.79
N GLU A 76 7.64 11.26 -3.05
CA GLU A 76 8.34 11.83 -4.19
C GLU A 76 7.37 12.30 -5.27
N GLU A 77 7.83 13.29 -6.05
CA GLU A 77 7.20 13.73 -7.28
C GLU A 77 8.20 13.58 -8.43
N ARG A 78 7.70 13.25 -9.62
CA ARG A 78 8.42 13.41 -10.88
C ARG A 78 7.53 14.09 -11.90
N LEU A 79 8.07 15.12 -12.53
CA LEU A 79 7.49 15.65 -13.75
C LEU A 79 7.77 14.68 -14.90
N ILE A 80 6.79 14.57 -15.80
CA ILE A 80 6.84 13.68 -16.95
C ILE A 80 6.64 14.54 -18.18
N ARG A 81 7.50 14.39 -19.18
CA ARG A 81 7.24 14.94 -20.51
C ARG A 81 6.23 14.06 -21.24
N PRO A 82 5.00 14.52 -21.52
CA PRO A 82 4.03 13.73 -22.26
C PRO A 82 4.50 13.52 -23.70
N LYS A 83 4.07 12.41 -24.32
CA LYS A 83 4.44 12.09 -25.71
C LYS A 83 3.96 13.16 -26.70
N GLU A 84 2.76 13.68 -26.46
CA GLU A 84 2.20 14.81 -27.19
C GLU A 84 2.24 16.05 -26.27
N MET A 85 3.01 17.08 -26.67
CA MET A 85 3.16 18.33 -25.91
C MET A 85 1.95 19.26 -26.06
N ARG A 86 0.75 18.72 -25.81
CA ARG A 86 -0.51 19.47 -25.81
C ARG A 86 -1.06 19.57 -24.39
N PHE A 87 -1.21 20.80 -23.91
CA PHE A 87 -1.76 21.08 -22.60
C PHE A 87 -3.12 21.77 -22.72
N SER A 88 -4.10 21.26 -21.97
CA SER A 88 -5.42 21.89 -21.88
C SER A 88 -5.39 23.00 -20.82
N GLY A 89 -6.06 24.12 -21.08
CA GLY A 89 -6.17 25.20 -20.09
C GLY A 89 -6.89 24.77 -18.80
N MET A 90 -7.79 23.79 -18.89
CA MET A 90 -8.49 23.24 -17.73
C MET A 90 -7.55 22.46 -16.81
N ASN A 91 -6.70 21.60 -17.38
CA ASN A 91 -5.70 20.83 -16.62
C ASN A 91 -4.68 21.76 -15.98
N ILE A 92 -4.13 22.72 -16.74
CA ILE A 92 -3.23 23.74 -16.19
C ILE A 92 -3.89 24.50 -15.03
N ALA A 93 -5.18 24.84 -15.13
CA ALA A 93 -5.88 25.56 -14.05
C ALA A 93 -6.07 24.71 -12.78
N ILE A 94 -6.03 23.38 -12.89
CA ILE A 94 -6.18 22.44 -11.77
C ILE A 94 -4.85 22.30 -11.02
N HIS A 95 -3.78 21.88 -11.71
CA HIS A 95 -2.51 21.49 -11.09
C HIS A 95 -1.35 22.48 -11.34
N GLY A 96 -1.52 23.47 -12.23
CA GLY A 96 -0.53 24.51 -12.49
C GLY A 96 0.68 24.12 -13.35
N ILE A 97 0.75 22.87 -13.82
CA ILE A 97 1.87 22.36 -14.65
C ILE A 97 1.68 22.84 -16.09
N ARG A 98 2.70 23.51 -16.63
CA ARG A 98 2.72 24.11 -17.97
C ARG A 98 3.72 23.37 -18.87
N PRO A 99 3.60 23.49 -20.20
CA PRO A 99 4.56 22.87 -21.13
C PRO A 99 6.03 23.14 -20.78
N GLU A 100 6.37 24.38 -20.42
CA GLU A 100 7.71 24.82 -20.04
C GLU A 100 8.25 24.17 -18.75
N HIS A 101 7.40 23.57 -17.92
CA HIS A 101 7.85 22.85 -16.72
C HIS A 101 8.35 21.45 -17.04
N VAL A 102 7.90 20.87 -18.16
CA VAL A 102 8.13 19.45 -18.50
C VAL A 102 8.92 19.25 -19.79
N GLU A 103 9.28 20.32 -20.50
CA GLU A 103 9.92 20.23 -21.82
C GLU A 103 11.27 19.49 -21.79
N ASP A 104 12.00 19.61 -20.68
CA ASP A 104 13.28 18.93 -20.43
C ASP A 104 13.15 17.72 -19.48
N ALA A 105 11.93 17.36 -19.07
CA ALA A 105 11.70 16.20 -18.20
C ALA A 105 11.82 14.87 -19.00
N PRO A 106 12.11 13.75 -18.32
CA PRO A 106 12.08 12.44 -18.95
C PRO A 106 10.67 12.06 -19.41
N GLU A 107 10.57 11.20 -20.42
CA GLU A 107 9.28 10.67 -20.86
C GLU A 107 8.74 9.62 -19.88
N PHE A 108 7.45 9.30 -20.00
CA PHE A 108 6.76 8.39 -19.08
C PHE A 108 7.50 7.07 -18.80
N PRO A 109 8.03 6.33 -19.80
CA PRO A 109 8.73 5.08 -19.52
C PRO A 109 9.97 5.27 -18.65
N GLU A 110 10.75 6.32 -18.93
CA GLU A 110 11.99 6.61 -18.22
C GLU A 110 11.71 6.95 -16.75
N VAL A 111 10.68 7.77 -16.51
CA VAL A 111 10.25 8.13 -15.15
C VAL A 111 9.77 6.90 -14.38
N MET A 112 8.96 6.04 -14.99
CA MET A 112 8.44 4.86 -14.30
C MET A 112 9.53 3.80 -14.07
N ASP A 113 10.53 3.71 -14.94
CA ASP A 113 11.67 2.80 -14.81
C ASP A 113 12.59 3.19 -13.63
N GLU A 114 12.66 4.46 -13.22
CA GLU A 114 13.35 4.90 -11.99
C GLU A 114 12.88 4.13 -10.74
N PHE A 115 11.61 3.71 -10.74
CA PHE A 115 10.95 3.06 -9.61
C PHE A 115 10.64 1.58 -9.86
N HIS A 116 11.24 0.97 -10.89
CA HIS A 116 10.99 -0.44 -11.24
C HIS A 116 11.18 -1.39 -10.04
N ASP A 117 12.32 -1.28 -9.36
CA ASP A 117 12.63 -2.09 -8.19
C ASP A 117 11.74 -1.75 -6.99
N ASP A 118 11.26 -0.49 -6.94
CA ASP A 118 10.34 -0.06 -5.92
C ASP A 118 8.97 -0.74 -6.04
N PHE A 119 8.46 -0.89 -7.26
CA PHE A 119 7.17 -1.49 -7.55
C PHE A 119 7.16 -3.02 -7.42
N LYS A 120 8.32 -3.66 -7.54
CA LYS A 120 8.41 -5.13 -7.47
C LYS A 120 7.92 -5.66 -6.13
N GLY A 121 6.83 -6.43 -6.17
CA GLY A 121 6.20 -7.01 -4.99
C GLY A 121 5.40 -6.01 -4.14
N ALA A 122 5.31 -4.74 -4.55
CA ALA A 122 4.51 -3.75 -3.86
C ALA A 122 3.02 -3.92 -4.17
N THR A 123 2.17 -3.62 -3.20
CA THR A 123 0.75 -3.35 -3.43
C THR A 123 0.58 -1.87 -3.72
N MET A 124 0.10 -1.52 -4.91
CA MET A 124 -0.17 -0.13 -5.24
C MET A 124 -1.51 0.31 -4.64
N ILE A 125 -1.68 1.59 -4.35
CA ILE A 125 -2.96 2.17 -3.94
C ILE A 125 -3.16 3.55 -4.55
N ALA A 126 -4.37 3.83 -5.03
CA ALA A 126 -4.70 5.15 -5.56
C ALA A 126 -6.11 5.58 -5.14
N HIS A 127 -6.34 6.88 -5.05
CA HIS A 127 -7.65 7.42 -4.75
C HIS A 127 -8.47 7.51 -6.04
N ASN A 128 -9.59 6.79 -6.10
CA ASN A 128 -10.28 6.54 -7.37
C ASN A 128 -9.38 5.84 -8.41
N ALA A 129 -8.63 4.82 -7.99
CA ALA A 129 -7.69 4.04 -8.80
C ALA A 129 -8.10 3.66 -10.24
N ALA A 130 -9.38 3.62 -10.59
CA ALA A 130 -9.78 3.46 -11.99
C ALA A 130 -9.20 4.56 -12.90
N PHE A 131 -9.04 5.79 -12.38
CA PHE A 131 -8.40 6.91 -13.07
C PHE A 131 -6.91 6.65 -13.27
N ASP A 132 -6.15 6.51 -12.18
CA ASP A 132 -4.68 6.41 -12.22
C ASP A 132 -4.20 5.20 -13.02
N PHE A 133 -4.85 4.05 -12.84
CA PHE A 133 -4.52 2.85 -13.61
C PHE A 133 -5.00 2.93 -15.06
N SER A 134 -5.89 3.85 -15.42
CA SER A 134 -6.16 4.15 -16.83
C SER A 134 -5.09 5.06 -17.43
N VAL A 135 -4.55 6.00 -16.64
CA VAL A 135 -3.43 6.87 -17.05
C VAL A 135 -2.17 6.06 -17.28
N TRP A 136 -1.79 5.21 -16.32
CA TRP A 136 -0.61 4.35 -16.42
C TRP A 136 -0.69 3.44 -17.67
N ARG A 137 -1.79 2.71 -17.83
CA ARG A 137 -1.97 1.82 -19.00
C ARG A 137 -1.94 2.56 -20.33
N SER A 138 -2.73 3.65 -20.44
CA SER A 138 -2.79 4.41 -21.69
C SER A 138 -1.45 5.07 -22.02
N SER A 139 -0.67 5.45 -21.01
CA SER A 139 0.68 6.00 -21.21
C SER A 139 1.61 4.91 -21.75
N LEU A 140 1.62 3.71 -21.17
CA LEU A 140 2.39 2.56 -21.71
C LEU A 140 1.96 2.18 -23.13
N ASP A 141 0.66 2.21 -23.42
CA ASP A 141 0.12 1.93 -24.76
C ASP A 141 0.68 2.92 -25.80
N CYS A 142 0.82 4.20 -25.46
CA CYS A 142 1.44 5.20 -26.32
C CYS A 142 2.89 4.85 -26.71
N TYR A 143 3.61 4.11 -25.86
CA TYR A 143 4.98 3.64 -26.09
C TYR A 143 5.06 2.18 -26.55
N ARG A 144 3.92 1.50 -26.71
CA ARG A 144 3.84 0.06 -27.03
C ARG A 144 4.61 -0.82 -26.04
N GLN A 145 4.60 -0.43 -24.76
CA GLN A 145 5.21 -1.19 -23.68
C GLN A 145 4.19 -2.12 -23.02
N SER A 146 4.67 -3.26 -22.53
CA SER A 146 3.85 -4.17 -21.73
C SER A 146 3.55 -3.57 -20.35
N TYR A 147 2.42 -3.95 -19.77
CA TYR A 147 2.10 -3.51 -18.41
C TYR A 147 2.92 -4.29 -17.36
N PRO A 148 3.29 -3.65 -16.24
CA PRO A 148 3.91 -4.35 -15.14
C PRO A 148 2.91 -5.34 -14.50
N GLU A 149 3.44 -6.42 -13.92
CA GLU A 149 2.64 -7.31 -13.07
C GLU A 149 2.54 -6.72 -11.67
N LEU A 150 1.35 -6.25 -11.29
CA LEU A 150 1.12 -5.66 -9.97
C LEU A 150 -0.31 -5.88 -9.47
N THR A 151 -0.46 -5.75 -8.16
CA THR A 151 -1.76 -5.69 -7.48
C THR A 151 -2.01 -4.27 -7.01
N TYR A 152 -3.25 -3.80 -7.13
CA TYR A 152 -3.60 -2.45 -6.70
C TYR A 152 -4.94 -2.35 -5.96
N LEU A 153 -5.04 -1.33 -5.11
CA LEU A 153 -6.19 -1.03 -4.27
C LEU A 153 -6.78 0.34 -4.62
N CYS A 154 -8.06 0.52 -4.28
CA CYS A 154 -8.79 1.77 -4.49
C CYS A 154 -9.22 2.35 -3.14
N SER A 155 -8.53 3.40 -2.68
CA SER A 155 -8.81 4.00 -1.37
C SER A 155 -10.21 4.63 -1.30
N LEU A 156 -10.75 5.13 -2.41
CA LEU A 156 -12.13 5.62 -2.51
C LEU A 156 -13.14 4.51 -2.16
N LYS A 157 -13.01 3.32 -2.77
CA LYS A 157 -13.91 2.19 -2.52
C LYS A 157 -13.76 1.65 -1.10
N MET A 158 -12.54 1.66 -0.56
CA MET A 158 -12.28 1.30 0.83
C MET A 158 -12.97 2.29 1.78
N ALA A 159 -12.83 3.59 1.54
CA ALA A 159 -13.42 4.63 2.36
C ALA A 159 -14.96 4.57 2.34
N GLN A 160 -15.58 4.33 1.18
CA GLN A 160 -17.02 4.09 1.06
C GLN A 160 -17.51 2.92 1.92
N ARG A 161 -16.68 1.89 2.08
CA ARG A 161 -17.05 0.69 2.84
C ARG A 161 -16.79 0.83 4.34
N ILE A 162 -15.69 1.50 4.71
CA ILE A 162 -15.21 1.64 6.08
C ILE A 162 -15.86 2.83 6.79
N TRP A 163 -16.08 3.93 6.06
CA TRP A 163 -16.71 5.16 6.56
C TRP A 163 -17.98 5.51 5.76
N PRO A 164 -19.02 4.65 5.76
CA PRO A 164 -20.23 4.87 4.97
C PRO A 164 -21.04 6.10 5.41
N HIS A 165 -20.76 6.64 6.59
CA HIS A 165 -21.44 7.80 7.16
C HIS A 165 -20.85 9.15 6.70
N PHE A 166 -19.70 9.15 6.01
CA PHE A 166 -19.18 10.38 5.41
C PHE A 166 -20.07 10.81 4.24
N LEU A 167 -20.40 12.11 4.19
CA LEU A 167 -21.25 12.69 3.13
C LEU A 167 -20.61 12.56 1.74
N SER A 168 -19.28 12.49 1.70
CA SER A 168 -18.51 12.31 0.48
C SER A 168 -17.17 11.67 0.81
N HIS A 169 -16.63 10.96 -0.17
CA HIS A 169 -15.34 10.28 -0.08
C HIS A 169 -14.33 10.87 -1.05
N LYS A 170 -14.52 12.11 -1.54
CA LYS A 170 -13.49 12.83 -2.29
C LYS A 170 -12.24 12.99 -1.41
N LEU A 171 -11.06 12.93 -2.02
CA LEU A 171 -9.79 12.95 -1.31
C LEU A 171 -9.65 14.14 -0.36
N ASN A 172 -9.99 15.35 -0.83
CA ASN A 172 -9.95 16.57 -0.04
C ASN A 172 -10.86 16.53 1.20
N LEU A 173 -12.04 15.92 1.09
CA LEU A 173 -12.97 15.79 2.20
C LEU A 173 -12.50 14.70 3.18
N ILE A 174 -11.93 13.60 2.69
CA ILE A 174 -11.28 12.61 3.56
C ILE A 174 -10.14 13.26 4.34
N ALA A 175 -9.30 14.06 3.67
CA ALA A 175 -8.20 14.77 4.30
C ALA A 175 -8.70 15.68 5.43
N GLU A 176 -9.77 16.44 5.19
CA GLU A 176 -10.40 17.30 6.20
C GLU A 176 -10.88 16.49 7.42
N HIS A 177 -11.54 15.35 7.22
CA HIS A 177 -11.99 14.47 8.32
C HIS A 177 -10.80 13.92 9.12
N LEU A 178 -9.65 13.74 8.48
CA LEU A 178 -8.41 13.28 9.12
C LEU A 178 -7.56 14.42 9.70
N GLY A 179 -8.00 15.68 9.58
CA GLY A 179 -7.25 16.85 10.03
C GLY A 179 -5.99 17.15 9.21
N LEU A 180 -5.92 16.65 7.97
CA LEU A 180 -4.80 16.84 7.05
C LEU A 180 -5.05 18.08 6.18
N ARG A 181 -4.00 18.90 6.01
CA ARG A 181 -4.01 20.05 5.09
C ARG A 181 -2.94 19.84 4.04
N PHE A 182 -3.28 20.15 2.79
CA PHE A 182 -2.42 19.93 1.63
C PHE A 182 -2.86 20.86 0.47
N ALA A 183 -1.94 21.15 -0.44
CA ALA A 183 -2.21 21.74 -1.74
C ALA A 183 -2.83 20.66 -2.63
N HIS A 184 -4.15 20.72 -2.76
CA HIS A 184 -4.88 19.80 -3.64
C HIS A 184 -4.44 19.97 -5.09
N HIS A 185 -4.25 18.86 -5.80
CA HIS A 185 -3.75 18.81 -7.19
C HIS A 185 -2.23 19.03 -7.33
N ASN A 186 -1.48 18.71 -6.28
CA ASN A 186 -0.08 18.34 -6.41
C ASN A 186 0.01 16.81 -6.27
N ALA A 187 0.61 16.14 -7.25
CA ALA A 187 0.59 14.69 -7.33
C ALA A 187 1.20 14.02 -6.08
N ALA A 188 2.31 14.55 -5.57
CA ALA A 188 2.96 14.01 -4.38
C ALA A 188 2.13 14.22 -3.11
N GLU A 189 1.50 15.39 -2.96
CA GLU A 189 0.62 15.66 -1.82
C GLU A 189 -0.65 14.79 -1.87
N ASP A 190 -1.28 14.65 -3.04
CA ASP A 190 -2.46 13.80 -3.23
C ASP A 190 -2.11 12.31 -2.95
N ALA A 191 -0.95 11.83 -3.42
CA ALA A 191 -0.45 10.48 -3.10
C ALA A 191 -0.21 10.31 -1.59
N ALA A 192 0.39 11.30 -0.91
CA ALA A 192 0.62 11.26 0.53
C ALA A 192 -0.70 11.24 1.33
N VAL A 193 -1.69 12.05 0.95
CA VAL A 193 -3.02 12.04 1.57
C VAL A 193 -3.71 10.69 1.34
N CYS A 194 -3.61 10.11 0.14
CA CYS A 194 -4.12 8.77 -0.14
C CYS A 194 -3.46 7.72 0.78
N ALA A 195 -2.15 7.80 0.99
CA ALA A 195 -1.42 6.92 1.89
C ALA A 195 -1.86 7.08 3.36
N HIS A 196 -1.98 8.31 3.85
CA HIS A 196 -2.46 8.58 5.20
C HIS A 196 -3.89 8.07 5.42
N ALA A 197 -4.78 8.27 4.44
CA ALA A 197 -6.14 7.75 4.48
C ALA A 197 -6.13 6.22 4.53
N ALA A 198 -5.29 5.55 3.76
CA ALA A 198 -5.15 4.10 3.76
C ALA A 198 -4.68 3.56 5.12
N ILE A 199 -3.70 4.22 5.75
CA ILE A 199 -3.23 3.90 7.10
C ILE A 199 -4.35 4.09 8.13
N ALA A 200 -5.10 5.19 8.05
CA ALA A 200 -6.23 5.44 8.95
C ALA A 200 -7.34 4.39 8.79
N MET A 201 -7.61 3.96 7.56
CA MET A 201 -8.53 2.86 7.27
C MET A 201 -8.03 1.53 7.84
N ALA A 202 -6.73 1.22 7.70
CA ALA A 202 -6.13 0.01 8.30
C ALA A 202 -6.37 -0.02 9.81
N LYS A 203 -6.11 1.10 10.50
CA LYS A 203 -6.36 1.24 11.95
C LYS A 203 -7.84 1.06 12.30
N THR A 204 -8.74 1.65 11.50
CA THR A 204 -10.19 1.58 11.73
C THR A 204 -10.71 0.14 11.71
N VAL A 205 -10.22 -0.70 10.80
CA VAL A 205 -10.65 -2.10 10.68
C VAL A 205 -9.76 -3.09 11.43
N GLY A 206 -8.73 -2.62 12.14
CA GLY A 206 -7.77 -3.48 12.84
C GLY A 206 -6.89 -4.32 11.91
N ALA A 207 -6.60 -3.84 10.70
CA ALA A 207 -5.69 -4.52 9.78
C ALA A 207 -4.22 -4.36 10.20
N ALA A 208 -3.43 -5.42 10.08
CA ALA A 208 -1.98 -5.36 10.33
C ALA A 208 -1.22 -4.46 9.34
N ALA A 209 -1.73 -4.35 8.11
CA ALA A 209 -1.18 -3.50 7.04
C ALA A 209 -2.28 -3.12 6.04
N VAL A 210 -2.01 -2.12 5.19
CA VAL A 210 -2.97 -1.63 4.18
C VAL A 210 -3.41 -2.73 3.21
N ASN A 211 -2.47 -3.56 2.75
CA ASN A 211 -2.76 -4.66 1.84
C ASN A 211 -3.60 -5.80 2.45
N ALA A 212 -3.78 -5.83 3.78
CA ALA A 212 -4.66 -6.77 4.47
C ALA A 212 -6.13 -6.29 4.53
N ILE A 213 -6.39 -4.99 4.32
CA ILE A 213 -7.75 -4.41 4.36
C ILE A 213 -8.74 -5.15 3.44
N PRO A 214 -8.40 -5.51 2.18
CA PRO A 214 -9.38 -6.08 1.25
C PRO A 214 -10.07 -7.34 1.77
N ALA A 215 -9.32 -8.22 2.45
CA ALA A 215 -9.86 -9.44 3.05
C ALA A 215 -10.88 -9.15 4.16
N LEU A 216 -10.64 -8.10 4.95
CA LEU A 216 -11.51 -7.71 6.06
C LEU A 216 -12.82 -7.06 5.59
N ILE A 217 -12.80 -6.35 4.47
CA ILE A 217 -13.96 -5.61 3.97
C ILE A 217 -14.68 -6.28 2.79
N GLY A 218 -14.22 -7.45 2.36
CA GLY A 218 -14.79 -8.19 1.21
C GLY A 218 -14.54 -7.52 -0.14
N MET A 219 -13.38 -6.86 -0.29
CA MET A 219 -12.93 -6.22 -1.51
C MET A 219 -12.03 -7.17 -2.31
N LYS A 220 -12.22 -7.22 -3.63
CA LYS A 220 -11.29 -7.86 -4.56
C LYS A 220 -10.29 -6.80 -5.05
N PRO A 221 -8.98 -6.97 -4.78
CA PRO A 221 -7.94 -6.13 -5.34
C PRO A 221 -7.99 -6.13 -6.87
N GLY A 222 -7.60 -5.01 -7.47
CA GLY A 222 -7.36 -4.96 -8.91
C GLY A 222 -6.03 -5.59 -9.27
N ARG A 223 -5.89 -6.01 -10.53
CA ARG A 223 -4.64 -6.54 -11.07
C ARG A 223 -4.31 -5.90 -12.40
N LEU A 224 -3.02 -5.67 -12.59
CA LEU A 224 -2.44 -5.34 -13.87
C LEU A 224 -1.46 -6.46 -14.23
N THR A 225 -1.52 -6.94 -15.46
CA THR A 225 -0.61 -7.96 -15.97
C THR A 225 -0.16 -7.57 -17.38
N PRO A 226 0.95 -8.13 -17.89
CA PRO A 226 1.39 -7.86 -19.27
C PRO A 226 0.32 -8.14 -20.33
N SER A 227 -0.66 -8.98 -20.02
CA SER A 227 -1.73 -9.42 -20.92
C SER A 227 -3.11 -8.85 -20.59
N GLY A 228 -3.28 -8.05 -19.53
CA GLY A 228 -4.61 -7.63 -19.13
C GLY A 228 -4.71 -6.71 -17.91
N TYR A 229 -5.97 -6.39 -17.60
CA TYR A 229 -6.36 -5.50 -16.53
C TYR A 229 -7.65 -6.04 -15.87
N GLU A 230 -7.61 -6.19 -14.54
CA GLU A 230 -8.77 -6.51 -13.73
C GLU A 230 -9.08 -5.35 -12.79
N ALA A 231 -10.28 -4.79 -12.90
CA ALA A 231 -10.71 -3.69 -12.04
C ALA A 231 -10.84 -4.11 -10.57
N CYS A 232 -10.40 -3.24 -9.68
CA CYS A 232 -10.72 -3.33 -8.26
C CYS A 232 -12.25 -3.26 -8.03
N THR A 233 -12.79 -4.19 -7.24
CA THR A 233 -14.23 -4.25 -6.92
C THR A 233 -14.49 -4.47 -5.44
N CYS A 234 -15.57 -3.86 -4.93
CA CYS A 234 -16.17 -4.22 -3.64
C CYS A 234 -17.53 -4.83 -3.95
N ARG A 235 -17.89 -5.94 -3.30
CA ARG A 235 -19.26 -6.47 -3.43
C ARG A 235 -20.24 -5.39 -2.94
N LYS A 236 -21.35 -5.20 -3.66
CA LYS A 236 -22.45 -4.38 -3.16
C LYS A 236 -22.94 -5.01 -1.85
N ALA A 237 -23.07 -4.18 -0.82
CA ALA A 237 -23.71 -4.57 0.43
C ALA A 237 -25.18 -4.94 0.19
#